data_AF-A0A7G3FGG9-F1
#
_entry.id   AF-A0A7G3FGG9-F1
#
_cell.length_a   1.000
_cell.length_b   1.000
_cell.length_c   1.000
_cell.angle_alpha   90.00
_cell.angle_beta   90.00
_cell.angle_gamma   90.00
#
_symmetry.space_group_name_H-M   'P 1'
#
loop_
_entity.id
_entity.type
_entity.pdbx_description
1 polymer ?
#
loop_
_entity_poly.entity_id
_entity_poly.type
_entity_poly.pdbx_seq_one_letter_code
_entity_poly.pdbx_strand_id
1 'polypeptide(L)'
;MKQNKISILFLALALIGLVSCGNTKSNEESTDAVSTESESKVAPSVVLNANLASEEELTQIGLTADMIQQVMENRPFITMNDFDALVPADMNKEELYKSIFVPFNLNTTAEGDFKMIPGVGDKMAHEFEEYRPYTSIAQFRREIGKYVDDAEVKRYESYVFVPVELNSASEDDIKALPGLSDKMVHEFLEYRPYDNMDRFYKEIGKYVDEKELDRLARLVYINN
;
A
#
# COMPACT_ATOMS: atom_id res chain seq x y z
N MET A 1 17.61 44.25 36.49
CA MET A 1 18.15 44.74 35.21
C MET A 1 17.10 45.58 34.47
N LYS A 2 17.48 46.31 33.40
CA LYS A 2 16.55 46.97 32.45
C LYS A 2 15.50 45.94 31.97
N GLN A 3 14.18 46.16 31.90
CA GLN A 3 13.35 47.34 31.59
C GLN A 3 13.65 48.01 30.24
N ASN A 4 12.78 47.78 29.27
CA ASN A 4 12.22 48.83 28.42
C ASN A 4 10.69 48.66 28.39
N LYS A 5 9.97 49.79 28.37
CA LYS A 5 8.51 49.92 28.22
C LYS A 5 8.25 50.90 27.06
N ILE A 6 7.00 51.40 26.95
CA ILE A 6 6.58 52.60 26.18
C ILE A 6 6.32 52.31 24.67
N SER A 7 5.24 52.77 24.03
CA SER A 7 3.89 53.17 24.50
C SER A 7 2.90 53.30 23.33
N ILE A 8 1.62 52.98 23.60
CA ILE A 8 0.40 53.74 23.32
C ILE A 8 0.48 54.86 22.25
N LEU A 9 -0.37 54.79 21.20
CA LEU A 9 -1.38 55.84 20.93
C LEU A 9 -2.53 55.34 20.02
N PHE A 10 -3.77 55.76 20.33
CA PHE A 10 -4.97 55.66 19.47
C PHE A 10 -5.32 57.04 18.92
N LEU A 11 -5.71 57.14 17.64
CA LEU A 11 -6.65 58.16 17.15
C LEU A 11 -7.26 57.77 15.79
N ALA A 12 -8.42 58.33 15.45
CA ALA A 12 -9.12 58.12 14.17
C ALA A 12 -9.92 59.38 13.78
N LEU A 13 -10.11 59.66 12.47
CA LEU A 13 -11.38 60.15 11.86
C LEU A 13 -11.28 60.45 10.33
N ALA A 14 -12.21 59.87 9.57
CA ALA A 14 -13.11 60.46 8.56
C ALA A 14 -12.69 61.45 7.40
N LEU A 15 -12.89 60.96 6.16
CA LEU A 15 -13.79 61.48 5.08
C LEU A 15 -13.41 62.61 4.05
N ILE A 16 -14.00 62.45 2.83
CA ILE A 16 -14.11 63.37 1.64
C ILE A 16 -12.79 63.60 0.85
N GLY A 17 -12.67 63.63 -0.50
CA GLY A 17 -13.54 63.51 -1.70
C GLY A 17 -12.66 63.76 -2.99
N LEU A 18 -13.07 63.90 -4.27
CA LEU A 18 -14.34 63.84 -5.04
C LEU A 18 -14.08 63.55 -6.57
N VAL A 19 -15.07 62.97 -7.27
CA VAL A 19 -15.50 63.11 -8.72
C VAL A 19 -14.52 63.50 -9.86
N SER A 20 -14.49 62.70 -10.95
CA SER A 20 -14.64 63.14 -12.38
C SER A 20 -14.86 61.97 -13.37
N CYS A 21 -15.37 62.24 -14.59
CA CYS A 21 -15.70 61.26 -15.65
C CYS A 21 -15.03 61.59 -17.02
N GLY A 22 -14.78 60.60 -17.89
CA GLY A 22 -13.92 60.81 -19.08
C GLY A 22 -13.99 59.84 -20.30
N ASN A 23 -15.19 59.44 -20.73
CA ASN A 23 -15.55 59.17 -22.15
C ASN A 23 -14.65 58.31 -23.11
N THR A 24 -15.05 57.04 -23.35
CA THR A 24 -15.30 56.43 -24.70
C THR A 24 -14.15 56.30 -25.75
N LYS A 25 -13.72 55.05 -26.12
CA LYS A 25 -14.21 54.25 -27.29
C LYS A 25 -13.38 52.98 -27.64
N SER A 26 -14.08 51.97 -28.21
CA SER A 26 -13.65 50.93 -29.18
C SER A 26 -12.42 50.03 -28.96
N ASN A 27 -12.72 48.74 -28.74
CA ASN A 27 -12.25 47.55 -29.49
C ASN A 27 -10.79 47.43 -29.98
N GLU A 28 -10.10 46.39 -29.52
CA GLU A 28 -9.31 45.52 -30.39
C GLU A 28 -9.33 44.08 -29.84
N GLU A 29 -9.19 43.09 -30.73
CA GLU A 29 -9.33 41.67 -30.42
C GLU A 29 -7.97 40.97 -30.57
N SER A 30 -7.58 40.14 -29.60
CA SER A 30 -6.40 39.28 -29.71
C SER A 30 -6.61 38.02 -28.90
N THR A 31 -6.59 36.89 -29.58
CA THR A 31 -6.56 35.56 -28.99
C THR A 31 -5.20 35.30 -28.36
N ASP A 32 -5.19 34.72 -27.16
CA ASP A 32 -4.10 33.83 -26.79
C ASP A 32 -4.68 32.53 -26.20
N ALA A 33 -4.10 31.40 -26.58
CA ALA A 33 -4.62 30.08 -26.29
C ALA A 33 -3.84 29.49 -25.12
N VAL A 34 -4.40 29.58 -23.91
CA VAL A 34 -3.82 28.92 -22.75
C VAL A 34 -3.88 27.41 -22.96
N SER A 35 -2.73 26.83 -23.31
CA SER A 35 -2.54 25.39 -23.40
C SER A 35 -2.81 24.75 -22.04
N THR A 36 -3.98 24.11 -21.89
CA THR A 36 -4.24 23.22 -20.77
C THR A 36 -3.34 21.99 -20.91
N GLU A 37 -2.17 22.03 -20.29
CA GLU A 37 -1.39 20.82 -20.03
C GLU A 37 -2.22 19.92 -19.12
N SER A 38 -2.89 18.95 -19.75
CA SER A 38 -3.63 17.92 -19.03
C SER A 38 -2.63 16.95 -18.44
N GLU A 39 -2.05 17.30 -17.29
CA GLU A 39 -1.39 16.35 -16.40
C GLU A 39 -2.33 15.16 -16.21
N SER A 40 -2.01 14.05 -16.86
CA SER A 40 -2.74 12.80 -16.66
C SER A 40 -2.38 12.31 -15.27
N LYS A 41 -3.18 12.73 -14.28
CA LYS A 41 -3.10 12.26 -12.90
C LYS A 41 -3.58 10.82 -12.87
N VAL A 42 -2.70 9.91 -13.31
CA VAL A 42 -2.87 8.47 -13.21
C VAL A 42 -3.20 8.16 -11.75
N ALA A 43 -4.44 7.76 -11.50
CA ALA A 43 -4.82 7.25 -10.19
C ALA A 43 -3.94 6.01 -9.92
N PRO A 44 -3.36 5.86 -8.71
CA PRO A 44 -2.51 4.72 -8.42
C PRO A 44 -3.30 3.44 -8.65
N SER A 45 -2.85 2.63 -9.61
CA SER A 45 -3.44 1.33 -9.90
C SER A 45 -3.27 0.44 -8.68
N VAL A 46 -4.37 0.24 -7.94
CA VAL A 46 -4.38 -0.60 -6.75
C VAL A 46 -4.14 -2.04 -7.20
N VAL A 47 -2.99 -2.58 -6.83
CA VAL A 47 -2.69 -4.00 -7.07
C VAL A 47 -3.58 -4.81 -6.13
N LEU A 48 -4.52 -5.55 -6.72
CA LEU A 48 -5.46 -6.38 -5.97
C LEU A 48 -4.71 -7.52 -5.28
N ASN A 49 -5.04 -7.80 -4.03
CA ASN A 49 -4.55 -9.01 -3.37
C ASN A 49 -5.39 -10.20 -3.84
N ALA A 50 -4.77 -11.18 -4.50
CA ALA A 50 -5.47 -12.31 -5.11
C ALA A 50 -6.23 -13.21 -4.11
N ASN A 51 -5.94 -13.10 -2.81
CA ASN A 51 -6.69 -13.76 -1.73
C ASN A 51 -7.92 -12.98 -1.24
N LEU A 52 -8.03 -11.69 -1.55
CA LEU A 52 -9.03 -10.77 -0.97
C LEU A 52 -9.99 -10.17 -2.00
N ALA A 53 -9.55 -10.04 -3.26
CA ALA A 53 -10.31 -9.35 -4.30
C ALA A 53 -11.69 -9.98 -4.55
N SER A 54 -12.73 -9.16 -4.77
CA SER A 54 -14.08 -9.64 -5.11
C SER A 54 -14.17 -10.13 -6.55
N GLU A 55 -15.21 -10.90 -6.89
CA GLU A 55 -15.44 -11.35 -8.27
C GLU A 55 -15.64 -10.16 -9.23
N GLU A 56 -16.23 -9.06 -8.76
CA GLU A 56 -16.38 -7.81 -9.51
C GLU A 56 -15.03 -7.11 -9.74
N GLU A 57 -14.12 -7.12 -8.75
CA GLU A 57 -12.76 -6.56 -8.91
C GLU A 57 -11.92 -7.41 -9.89
N LEU A 58 -12.01 -8.74 -9.79
CA LEU A 58 -11.38 -9.67 -10.73
C LEU A 58 -11.94 -9.51 -12.16
N THR A 59 -13.23 -9.25 -12.29
CA THR A 59 -13.88 -8.95 -13.58
C THR A 59 -13.40 -7.59 -14.14
N GLN A 60 -13.22 -6.57 -13.29
CA GLN A 60 -12.75 -5.24 -13.70
C GLN A 60 -11.33 -5.25 -14.26
N ILE A 61 -10.44 -6.10 -13.74
CA ILE A 61 -9.09 -6.30 -14.31
C ILE A 61 -9.06 -7.25 -15.52
N GLY A 62 -10.22 -7.73 -15.98
CA GLY A 62 -10.37 -8.48 -17.23
C GLY A 62 -10.12 -9.99 -17.13
N LEU A 63 -10.18 -10.60 -15.94
CA LEU A 63 -10.14 -12.06 -15.84
C LEU A 63 -11.41 -12.70 -16.44
N THR A 64 -11.26 -13.89 -17.02
CA THR A 64 -12.38 -14.68 -17.53
C THR A 64 -13.16 -15.33 -16.38
N ALA A 65 -14.45 -15.64 -16.58
CA ALA A 65 -15.27 -16.31 -15.58
C ALA A 65 -14.63 -17.61 -15.06
N ASP A 66 -14.05 -18.42 -15.96
CA ASP A 66 -13.33 -19.65 -15.63
C ASP A 66 -12.11 -19.39 -14.72
N MET A 67 -11.34 -18.33 -14.98
CA MET A 67 -10.21 -17.93 -14.13
C MET A 67 -10.68 -17.37 -12.78
N ILE A 68 -11.78 -16.60 -12.75
CA ILE A 68 -12.38 -16.09 -11.52
C ILE A 68 -12.82 -17.27 -10.64
N GLN A 69 -13.52 -18.25 -11.20
CA GLN A 69 -13.90 -19.47 -10.49
C GLN A 69 -12.67 -20.19 -9.91
N GLN A 70 -11.62 -20.42 -10.70
CA GLN A 70 -10.38 -21.03 -10.21
C GLN A 70 -9.73 -20.22 -9.09
N VAL A 71 -9.71 -18.89 -9.17
CA VAL A 71 -9.19 -18.02 -8.11
C VAL A 71 -10.01 -18.12 -6.83
N MET A 72 -11.34 -18.15 -6.91
CA MET A 72 -12.22 -18.25 -5.74
C MET A 72 -12.16 -19.63 -5.07
N GLU A 73 -12.09 -20.70 -5.87
CA GLU A 73 -12.02 -22.09 -5.38
C GLU A 73 -10.70 -22.37 -4.66
N ASN A 74 -9.55 -22.00 -5.26
CA ASN A 74 -8.21 -22.33 -4.77
C ASN A 74 -7.67 -21.41 -3.65
N ARG A 75 -8.41 -20.37 -3.23
CA ARG A 75 -8.05 -19.55 -2.05
C ARG A 75 -7.96 -20.39 -0.76
N PRO A 76 -7.02 -20.11 0.17
CA PRO A 76 -5.98 -19.09 0.09
C PRO A 76 -4.72 -19.59 -0.63
N PHE A 77 -4.16 -18.75 -1.49
CA PHE A 77 -2.81 -18.90 -2.03
C PHE A 77 -1.77 -18.58 -0.94
N ILE A 78 -0.92 -19.54 -0.61
CA ILE A 78 0.10 -19.40 0.44
C ILE A 78 1.37 -18.73 -0.11
N THR A 79 1.61 -18.80 -1.41
CA THR A 79 2.69 -18.13 -2.16
C THR A 79 2.15 -17.47 -3.43
N MET A 80 2.95 -16.60 -4.07
CA MET A 80 2.65 -16.12 -5.42
C MET A 80 2.75 -17.25 -6.45
N ASN A 81 3.65 -18.20 -6.23
CA ASN A 81 3.88 -19.36 -7.11
C ASN A 81 2.62 -20.24 -7.22
N ASP A 82 1.82 -20.36 -6.15
CA ASP A 82 0.54 -21.09 -6.17
C ASP A 82 -0.51 -20.41 -7.09
N PHE A 83 -0.50 -19.07 -7.15
CA PHE A 83 -1.37 -18.29 -8.04
C PHE A 83 -0.81 -18.24 -9.47
N ASP A 84 0.52 -18.08 -9.63
CA ASP A 84 1.23 -18.12 -10.92
C ASP A 84 0.97 -19.43 -11.69
N ALA A 85 0.87 -20.55 -10.97
CA ALA A 85 0.55 -21.86 -11.51
C ALA A 85 -0.87 -21.97 -12.11
N LEU A 86 -1.81 -21.09 -11.73
CA LEU A 86 -3.14 -21.00 -12.35
C LEU A 86 -3.19 -20.04 -13.55
N VAL A 87 -2.19 -19.19 -13.75
CA VAL A 87 -2.17 -18.20 -14.84
C VAL A 87 -1.67 -18.85 -16.13
N PRO A 88 -2.47 -18.84 -17.22
CA PRO A 88 -2.09 -19.46 -18.50
C PRO A 88 -0.74 -18.98 -19.05
N ALA A 89 0.03 -19.91 -19.63
CA ALA A 89 1.39 -19.64 -20.10
C ALA A 89 1.48 -18.70 -21.33
N ASP A 90 0.35 -18.46 -22.01
CA ASP A 90 0.18 -17.51 -23.11
C ASP A 90 -0.33 -16.13 -22.65
N MET A 91 -0.72 -15.98 -21.38
CA MET A 91 -1.11 -14.70 -20.80
C MET A 91 0.12 -13.83 -20.49
N ASN A 92 0.00 -12.51 -20.71
CA ASN A 92 1.03 -11.56 -20.30
C ASN A 92 1.06 -11.39 -18.77
N LYS A 93 1.84 -12.25 -18.10
CA LYS A 93 2.01 -12.26 -16.64
C LYS A 93 2.51 -10.92 -16.09
N GLU A 94 3.42 -10.24 -16.76
CA GLU A 94 3.93 -8.94 -16.29
C GLU A 94 2.83 -7.85 -16.28
N GLU A 95 1.93 -7.87 -17.26
CA GLU A 95 0.79 -6.93 -17.28
C GLU A 95 -0.28 -7.30 -16.24
N LEU A 96 -0.60 -8.60 -16.12
CA LEU A 96 -1.53 -9.09 -15.11
C LEU A 96 -1.06 -8.71 -13.69
N TYR A 97 0.23 -8.88 -13.40
CA TYR A 97 0.78 -8.66 -12.06
C TYR A 97 0.88 -7.18 -11.67
N LYS A 98 0.69 -6.24 -12.61
CA LYS A 98 0.45 -4.82 -12.27
C LYS A 98 -0.94 -4.60 -11.63
N SER A 99 -1.86 -5.53 -11.82
CA SER A 99 -3.26 -5.44 -11.40
C SER A 99 -3.63 -6.41 -10.27
N ILE A 100 -2.96 -7.56 -10.15
CA ILE A 100 -3.25 -8.58 -9.12
C ILE A 100 -2.02 -9.37 -8.69
N PHE A 101 -1.86 -9.60 -7.38
CA PHE A 101 -0.71 -10.28 -6.80
C PHE A 101 -1.05 -11.02 -5.50
N VAL A 102 -0.26 -12.02 -5.11
CA VAL A 102 -0.23 -12.58 -3.75
C VAL A 102 1.03 -12.06 -3.06
N PRO A 103 0.93 -11.19 -2.03
CA PRO A 103 2.12 -10.60 -1.42
C PRO A 103 3.14 -11.64 -0.95
N PHE A 104 4.41 -11.44 -1.35
CA PHE A 104 5.56 -12.26 -0.97
C PHE A 104 5.98 -12.05 0.47
N ASN A 105 6.48 -13.11 1.12
CA ASN A 105 7.08 -13.01 2.44
C ASN A 105 8.55 -12.59 2.29
N LEU A 106 8.87 -11.37 2.72
CA LEU A 106 10.22 -10.81 2.55
C LEU A 106 11.33 -11.65 3.19
N ASN A 107 11.02 -12.50 4.18
CA ASN A 107 12.01 -13.32 4.88
C ASN A 107 12.16 -14.75 4.34
N THR A 108 11.27 -15.22 3.45
CA THR A 108 11.26 -16.64 3.02
C THR A 108 11.06 -16.90 1.52
N THR A 109 10.59 -15.92 0.74
CA THR A 109 10.53 -16.00 -0.74
C THR A 109 11.94 -16.18 -1.35
N ALA A 110 12.12 -16.95 -2.41
CA ALA A 110 13.45 -17.07 -3.03
C ALA A 110 13.81 -15.79 -3.81
N GLU A 111 15.09 -15.40 -3.85
CA GLU A 111 15.57 -14.21 -4.59
C GLU A 111 14.97 -14.11 -6.00
N GLY A 112 15.01 -15.20 -6.76
CA GLY A 112 14.51 -15.26 -8.14
C GLY A 112 13.00 -15.05 -8.29
N ASP A 113 12.19 -15.35 -7.27
CA ASP A 113 10.74 -15.17 -7.31
C ASP A 113 10.34 -13.68 -7.25
N PHE A 114 11.14 -12.82 -6.61
CA PHE A 114 10.87 -11.38 -6.56
C PHE A 114 10.79 -10.73 -7.95
N LYS A 115 11.37 -11.37 -8.98
CA LYS A 115 11.29 -10.94 -10.38
C LYS A 115 9.90 -11.14 -11.01
N MET A 116 8.96 -11.77 -10.31
CA MET A 116 7.53 -11.74 -10.67
C MET A 116 6.89 -10.36 -10.42
N ILE A 117 7.50 -9.51 -9.57
CA ILE A 117 7.05 -8.13 -9.35
C ILE A 117 7.38 -7.31 -10.62
N PRO A 118 6.41 -6.68 -11.29
CA PRO A 118 6.67 -5.88 -12.49
C PRO A 118 7.72 -4.80 -12.25
N GLY A 119 8.73 -4.73 -13.12
CA GLY A 119 9.87 -3.83 -13.01
C GLY A 119 11.04 -4.30 -12.11
N VAL A 120 10.91 -5.40 -11.36
CA VAL A 120 12.01 -5.90 -10.49
C VAL A 120 12.99 -6.76 -11.29
N GLY A 121 14.12 -6.15 -11.65
CA GLY A 121 15.29 -6.85 -12.19
C GLY A 121 16.21 -7.43 -11.11
N ASP A 122 17.22 -8.19 -11.53
CA ASP A 122 18.14 -8.96 -10.66
C ASP A 122 18.70 -8.15 -9.49
N LYS A 123 19.08 -6.88 -9.71
CA LYS A 123 19.59 -6.01 -8.65
C LYS A 123 18.58 -5.84 -7.51
N MET A 124 17.31 -5.52 -7.81
CA MET A 124 16.32 -5.26 -6.76
C MET A 124 15.84 -6.55 -6.09
N ALA A 125 15.79 -7.66 -6.82
CA ALA A 125 15.60 -8.99 -6.25
C ALA A 125 16.68 -9.30 -5.19
N HIS A 126 17.94 -8.99 -5.49
CA HIS A 126 19.06 -9.13 -4.56
C HIS A 126 18.93 -8.22 -3.32
N GLU A 127 18.57 -6.94 -3.49
CA GLU A 127 18.36 -6.05 -2.32
C GLU A 127 17.24 -6.57 -1.39
N PHE A 128 16.19 -7.23 -1.92
CA PHE A 128 15.14 -7.84 -1.08
C PHE A 128 15.59 -9.10 -0.32
N GLU A 129 16.72 -9.72 -0.70
CA GLU A 129 17.31 -10.84 0.04
C GLU A 129 18.39 -10.38 1.04
N GLU A 130 19.29 -9.47 0.64
CA GLU A 130 20.45 -9.05 1.44
C GLU A 130 20.07 -8.43 2.81
N TYR A 131 18.94 -7.72 2.91
CA TYR A 131 18.50 -7.09 4.17
C TYR A 131 17.73 -8.03 5.12
N ARG A 132 17.74 -9.35 4.88
CA ARG A 132 17.08 -10.33 5.75
C ARG A 132 17.80 -10.49 7.11
N PRO A 133 17.06 -10.71 8.21
CA PRO A 133 15.61 -10.68 8.31
C PRO A 133 15.06 -9.25 8.41
N TYR A 134 13.96 -8.99 7.72
CA TYR A 134 13.10 -7.85 8.03
C TYR A 134 12.29 -8.13 9.29
N THR A 135 12.26 -7.17 10.20
CA THR A 135 11.57 -7.26 11.50
C THR A 135 10.45 -6.23 11.66
N SER A 136 10.37 -5.25 10.75
CA SER A 136 9.37 -4.20 10.73
C SER A 136 9.19 -3.63 9.32
N ILE A 137 8.02 -3.08 9.02
CA ILE A 137 7.79 -2.35 7.76
C ILE A 137 8.65 -1.06 7.70
N ALA A 138 9.00 -0.50 8.86
CA ALA A 138 9.89 0.64 8.99
C ALA A 138 11.36 0.30 8.60
N GLN A 139 11.81 -0.94 8.84
CA GLN A 139 13.07 -1.44 8.29
C GLN A 139 12.97 -1.53 6.76
N PHE A 140 11.94 -2.20 6.23
CA PHE A 140 11.74 -2.35 4.78
C PHE A 140 11.83 -1.01 4.03
N ARG A 141 11.04 -0.01 4.46
CA ARG A 141 11.03 1.35 3.88
C ARG A 141 12.42 1.99 3.88
N ARG A 142 13.14 1.92 5.01
CA ARG A 142 14.45 2.54 5.20
C ARG A 142 15.55 1.88 4.37
N GLU A 143 15.55 0.56 4.27
CA GLU A 143 16.60 -0.15 3.52
C GLU A 143 16.35 -0.08 2.01
N ILE A 144 15.11 -0.25 1.53
CA ILE A 144 14.79 -0.22 0.10
C ILE A 144 14.75 1.21 -0.47
N GLY A 145 14.35 2.21 0.33
CA GLY A 145 14.42 3.64 -0.03
C GLY A 145 15.83 4.21 -0.25
N LYS A 146 16.88 3.38 -0.12
CA LYS A 146 18.25 3.72 -0.57
C LYS A 146 18.42 3.60 -2.09
N TYR A 147 17.54 2.86 -2.77
CA TYR A 147 17.72 2.43 -4.16
C TYR A 147 16.63 2.91 -5.11
N VAL A 148 15.45 3.21 -4.56
CA VAL A 148 14.27 3.70 -5.27
C VAL A 148 13.60 4.81 -4.44
N ASP A 149 12.71 5.59 -5.04
CA ASP A 149 12.00 6.67 -4.34
C ASP A 149 10.83 6.17 -3.47
N ASP A 150 10.27 7.07 -2.65
CA ASP A 150 9.17 6.77 -1.72
C ASP A 150 7.91 6.23 -2.41
N ALA A 151 7.66 6.59 -3.68
CA ALA A 151 6.50 6.10 -4.44
C ALA A 151 6.71 4.66 -4.91
N GLU A 152 7.91 4.31 -5.35
CA GLU A 152 8.28 2.93 -5.70
C GLU A 152 8.40 2.04 -4.45
N VAL A 153 8.94 2.54 -3.32
CA VAL A 153 8.84 1.86 -2.01
C VAL A 153 7.37 1.57 -1.68
N LYS A 154 6.49 2.59 -1.80
CA LYS A 154 5.07 2.43 -1.51
C LYS A 154 4.35 1.50 -2.49
N ARG A 155 4.80 1.41 -3.74
CA ARG A 155 4.32 0.40 -4.70
C ARG A 155 4.71 -1.00 -4.27
N TYR A 156 5.96 -1.24 -3.85
CA TYR A 156 6.40 -2.57 -3.42
C TYR A 156 5.62 -3.09 -2.21
N GLU A 157 5.12 -2.23 -1.31
CA GLU A 157 4.23 -2.63 -0.20
C GLU A 157 2.92 -3.33 -0.66
N SER A 158 2.55 -3.24 -1.94
CA SER A 158 1.42 -4.02 -2.50
C SER A 158 1.82 -5.43 -2.99
N TYR A 159 3.12 -5.71 -3.09
CA TYR A 159 3.69 -6.97 -3.60
C TYR A 159 4.41 -7.80 -2.54
N VAL A 160 4.75 -7.20 -1.40
CA VAL A 160 5.55 -7.84 -0.34
C VAL A 160 5.00 -7.52 1.04
N PHE A 161 5.26 -8.39 2.02
CA PHE A 161 5.00 -8.13 3.43
C PHE A 161 6.18 -8.58 4.30
N VAL A 162 6.34 -7.92 5.45
CA VAL A 162 7.22 -8.38 6.53
C VAL A 162 6.40 -9.27 7.46
N PRO A 163 6.75 -10.55 7.68
CA PRO A 163 6.06 -11.37 8.67
C PRO A 163 6.36 -10.84 10.08
N VAL A 164 5.38 -10.90 10.99
CA VAL A 164 5.51 -10.33 12.33
C VAL A 164 5.60 -11.39 13.43
N GLU A 165 6.44 -11.15 14.43
CA GLU A 165 6.48 -11.97 15.65
C GLU A 165 5.30 -11.59 16.55
N LEU A 166 4.40 -12.54 16.81
CA LEU A 166 3.09 -12.27 17.41
C LEU A 166 3.14 -11.66 18.80
N ASN A 167 4.21 -11.90 19.58
CA ASN A 167 4.30 -11.47 20.97
C ASN A 167 4.96 -10.10 21.13
N SER A 168 5.82 -9.69 20.19
CA SER A 168 6.71 -8.53 20.32
C SER A 168 6.57 -7.46 19.23
N ALA A 169 5.94 -7.76 18.09
CA ALA A 169 5.75 -6.78 17.02
C ALA A 169 4.87 -5.59 17.46
N SER A 170 5.07 -4.42 16.83
CA SER A 170 4.28 -3.23 17.09
C SER A 170 2.88 -3.30 16.48
N GLU A 171 1.94 -2.49 16.99
CA GLU A 171 0.61 -2.34 16.38
C GLU A 171 0.69 -1.85 14.93
N ASP A 172 1.64 -0.96 14.62
CA ASP A 172 1.86 -0.42 13.27
C ASP A 172 2.42 -1.48 12.30
N ASP A 173 3.26 -2.40 12.78
CA ASP A 173 3.75 -3.52 11.97
C ASP A 173 2.64 -4.56 11.70
N ILE A 174 1.76 -4.82 12.68
CA ILE A 174 0.57 -5.67 12.48
C ILE A 174 -0.40 -4.99 11.50
N LYS A 175 -0.61 -3.67 11.61
CA LYS A 175 -1.42 -2.88 10.66
C LYS A 175 -0.84 -2.82 9.25
N ALA A 176 0.46 -3.07 9.08
CA ALA A 176 1.11 -3.16 7.78
C ALA A 176 0.92 -4.53 7.09
N LEU A 177 0.36 -5.53 7.78
CA LEU A 177 0.07 -6.82 7.18
C LEU A 177 -1.08 -6.72 6.15
N PRO A 178 -0.98 -7.41 5.00
CA PRO A 178 -1.96 -7.29 3.94
C PRO A 178 -3.32 -7.86 4.34
N GLY A 179 -4.33 -7.00 4.39
CA GLY A 179 -5.73 -7.38 4.63
C GLY A 179 -6.06 -7.71 6.09
N LEU A 180 -5.45 -7.03 7.06
CA LEU A 180 -5.98 -7.01 8.42
C LEU A 180 -6.92 -5.81 8.61
N SER A 181 -8.04 -6.02 9.30
CA SER A 181 -8.90 -4.94 9.82
C SER A 181 -8.47 -4.54 11.22
N ASP A 182 -8.82 -3.33 11.67
CA ASP A 182 -8.55 -2.86 13.05
C ASP A 182 -9.06 -3.85 14.12
N LYS A 183 -10.15 -4.58 13.86
CA LYS A 183 -10.62 -5.65 14.75
C LYS A 183 -9.60 -6.78 14.84
N MET A 184 -9.06 -7.24 13.71
CA MET A 184 -8.08 -8.34 13.68
C MET A 184 -6.76 -7.93 14.33
N VAL A 185 -6.34 -6.68 14.13
CA VAL A 185 -5.19 -6.08 14.85
C VAL A 185 -5.43 -6.12 16.36
N HIS A 186 -6.64 -5.76 16.83
CA HIS A 186 -6.98 -5.82 18.25
C HIS A 186 -6.94 -7.26 18.79
N GLU A 187 -7.52 -8.26 18.11
CA GLU A 187 -7.42 -9.66 18.56
C GLU A 187 -5.96 -10.14 18.64
N PHE A 188 -5.12 -9.76 17.67
CA PHE A 188 -3.69 -10.12 17.64
C PHE A 188 -2.89 -9.53 18.81
N LEU A 189 -3.37 -8.44 19.40
CA LEU A 189 -2.78 -7.82 20.60
C LEU A 189 -3.38 -8.40 21.90
N GLU A 190 -4.69 -8.63 21.95
CA GLU A 190 -5.43 -9.07 23.14
C GLU A 190 -5.01 -10.47 23.62
N TYR A 191 -4.73 -11.40 22.71
CA TYR A 191 -4.37 -12.79 23.05
C TYR A 191 -2.88 -12.99 23.39
N ARG A 192 -2.08 -11.91 23.49
CA ARG A 192 -0.67 -11.98 23.88
C ARG A 192 -0.49 -12.41 25.36
N PRO A 193 0.48 -13.28 25.69
CA PRO A 193 1.35 -14.01 24.78
C PRO A 193 0.67 -15.26 24.19
N TYR A 194 0.99 -15.55 22.92
CA TYR A 194 0.74 -16.82 22.28
C TYR A 194 1.87 -17.80 22.62
N ASP A 195 1.51 -18.98 23.15
CA ASP A 195 2.48 -20.01 23.54
C ASP A 195 3.07 -20.74 22.32
N ASN A 196 2.31 -20.83 21.22
CA ASN A 196 2.63 -21.53 19.97
C ASN A 196 1.55 -21.24 18.90
N MET A 197 1.72 -21.77 17.69
CA MET A 197 0.74 -21.59 16.62
C MET A 197 -0.61 -22.27 16.90
N ASP A 198 -0.66 -23.39 17.64
CA ASP A 198 -1.94 -24.01 18.02
C ASP A 198 -2.80 -23.05 18.86
N ARG A 199 -2.16 -22.21 19.70
CA ARG A 199 -2.80 -21.11 20.40
C ARG A 199 -3.32 -20.06 19.42
N PHE A 200 -2.54 -19.64 18.43
CA PHE A 200 -3.01 -18.72 17.38
C PHE A 200 -4.25 -19.25 16.65
N TYR A 201 -4.19 -20.47 16.11
CA TYR A 201 -5.31 -21.13 15.42
C TYR A 201 -6.56 -21.18 16.32
N LYS A 202 -6.41 -21.58 17.59
CA LYS A 202 -7.50 -21.69 18.56
C LYS A 202 -8.14 -20.35 18.95
N GLU A 203 -7.34 -19.30 19.15
CA GLU A 203 -7.88 -18.02 19.62
C GLU A 203 -8.42 -17.15 18.46
N ILE A 204 -7.76 -17.13 17.30
CA ILE A 204 -8.16 -16.34 16.12
C ILE A 204 -9.27 -17.02 15.30
N GLY A 205 -9.29 -18.36 15.20
CA GLY A 205 -10.32 -19.14 14.52
C GLY A 205 -11.74 -19.05 15.12
N LYS A 206 -11.95 -18.21 16.15
CA LYS A 206 -13.27 -17.82 16.66
C LYS A 206 -13.93 -16.70 15.87
N TYR A 207 -13.17 -15.96 15.06
CA TYR A 207 -13.60 -14.71 14.44
C TYR A 207 -13.57 -14.71 12.91
N VAL A 208 -12.93 -15.73 12.32
CA VAL A 208 -12.71 -15.90 10.88
C VAL A 208 -12.95 -17.37 10.53
N ASP A 209 -13.21 -17.65 9.26
CA ASP A 209 -13.27 -19.03 8.76
C ASP A 209 -11.88 -19.65 8.57
N GLU A 210 -11.85 -20.94 8.24
CA GLU A 210 -10.63 -21.75 8.07
C GLU A 210 -9.71 -21.22 6.94
N LYS A 211 -10.28 -20.76 5.81
CA LYS A 211 -9.49 -20.21 4.68
C LYS A 211 -8.83 -18.89 5.08
N GLU A 212 -9.57 -18.02 5.78
CA GLU A 212 -9.02 -16.77 6.29
C GLU A 212 -8.00 -16.99 7.42
N LEU A 213 -8.21 -18.00 8.28
CA LEU A 213 -7.28 -18.35 9.34
C LEU A 213 -5.92 -18.82 8.80
N ASP A 214 -5.91 -19.67 7.77
CA ASP A 214 -4.68 -20.09 7.08
C ASP A 214 -4.02 -18.92 6.31
N ARG A 215 -4.82 -18.04 5.68
CA ARG A 215 -4.33 -16.81 5.05
C ARG A 215 -3.64 -15.88 6.06
N LEU A 216 -4.11 -15.85 7.31
CA LEU A 216 -3.49 -15.05 8.38
C LEU A 216 -2.26 -15.75 8.98
N ALA A 217 -2.27 -17.08 9.09
CA ALA A 217 -1.14 -17.85 9.64
C ALA A 217 0.17 -17.63 8.86
N ARG A 218 0.11 -17.44 7.52
CA ARG A 218 1.31 -17.14 6.69
C ARG A 218 1.96 -15.78 6.99
N LEU A 219 1.25 -14.88 7.66
CA LEU A 219 1.66 -13.48 7.90
C LEU A 219 2.43 -13.30 9.22
N VAL A 220 2.48 -14.34 10.05
CA VAL A 220 2.87 -14.27 11.45
C VAL A 220 3.80 -15.41 11.86
N TYR A 221 4.53 -15.25 12.95
CA TYR A 221 5.29 -16.31 13.60
C TYR A 221 5.39 -16.09 15.10
N ILE A 222 5.88 -17.11 15.82
CA ILE A 222 6.16 -17.06 17.27
C ILE A 222 7.58 -17.57 17.47
N ASN A 223 8.38 -16.84 18.24
CA ASN A 223 9.68 -17.33 18.72
C ASN A 223 9.49 -18.15 20.00
N ASN A 224 10.13 -19.33 20.06
CA ASN A 224 10.18 -20.21 21.24
C ASN A 224 11.49 -20.03 22.02
#